data_AF-A0A660MAS5-F1
#
_entry.id   AF-A0A660MAS5-F1
#
_cell.length_a   1.000
_cell.length_b   1.000
_cell.length_c   1.000
_cell.angle_alpha   90.00
_cell.angle_beta   90.00
_cell.angle_gamma   90.00
#
_symmetry.space_group_name_H-M   'P 1'
#
loop_
_entity.id
_entity.type
_entity.pdbx_description
1 polymer ?
#
loop_
_entity_poly.entity_id
_entity_poly.type
_entity_poly.pdbx_seq_one_letter_code
_entity_poly.pdbx_strand_id
1 'polypeptide(L)'
;MVKIRVSHKFLKRIAELDIPEDLLIKAEKGYSSAIYKIFKMYFAKCNYSRKKVQAQSIIFERIDSNFKTVKSQSFAHRSDDFSACEKENCSFCEAGKYEECPNNRRKL
;
A
#
# COMPACT_ATOMS: atom_id res chain seq x y z
N MET A 1 -18.07 -9.93 6.32
CA MET A 1 -16.65 -9.98 5.89
C MET A 1 -16.39 -8.73 5.09
N VAL A 2 -15.24 -8.09 5.27
CA VAL A 2 -14.81 -6.91 4.51
C VAL A 2 -13.42 -7.09 3.97
N LYS A 3 -13.20 -6.52 2.79
CA LYS A 3 -11.89 -6.48 2.15
C LYS A 3 -11.13 -5.28 2.65
N ILE A 4 -9.89 -5.53 3.04
CA ILE A 4 -8.93 -4.50 3.41
C ILE A 4 -7.66 -4.67 2.61
N ARG A 5 -7.01 -3.56 2.31
CA ARG A 5 -5.65 -3.51 1.82
C ARG A 5 -4.73 -3.34 3.02
N VAL A 6 -3.72 -4.18 3.13
CA VAL A 6 -2.73 -4.13 4.21
C VAL A 6 -1.34 -3.98 3.63
N SER A 7 -0.61 -3.01 4.18
CA SER A 7 0.81 -2.81 3.95
C SER A 7 1.53 -2.74 5.29
N HIS A 8 2.85 -2.73 5.23
CA HIS A 8 3.67 -2.57 6.41
C HIS A 8 4.80 -1.61 6.11
N LYS A 9 5.07 -0.67 7.02
CA LYS A 9 5.98 0.47 6.82
C LYS A 9 7.36 0.07 6.27
N PHE A 10 7.87 -1.09 6.66
CA PHE A 10 9.21 -1.57 6.28
C PHE A 10 9.20 -2.74 5.29
N LEU A 11 8.03 -3.22 4.85
CA LEU A 11 7.92 -4.36 3.95
C LEU A 11 7.35 -3.91 2.60
N LYS A 12 7.92 -4.41 1.52
CA LYS A 12 7.55 -3.97 0.15
C LYS A 12 6.20 -4.51 -0.34
N ARG A 13 5.65 -5.54 0.31
CA ARG A 13 4.46 -6.24 -0.20
C ARG A 13 3.19 -5.64 0.38
N ILE A 14 2.24 -5.34 -0.50
CA ILE A 14 0.88 -5.01 -0.15
C ILE A 14 0.03 -6.27 -0.37
N ALA A 15 -0.92 -6.55 0.50
CA ALA A 15 -1.82 -7.69 0.36
C ALA A 15 -3.26 -7.28 0.66
N GLU A 16 -4.19 -7.95 -0.01
CA GLU A 16 -5.62 -7.82 0.28
C GLU A 16 -6.04 -8.97 1.19
N LEU A 17 -6.82 -8.65 2.22
CA LEU A 17 -7.34 -9.59 3.20
C LEU A 17 -8.86 -9.44 3.31
N ASP A 18 -9.55 -10.58 3.34
CA ASP A 18 -10.93 -10.66 3.79
C ASP A 18 -10.95 -10.91 5.30
N ILE A 19 -11.51 -9.97 6.06
CA ILE A 19 -11.58 -10.05 7.53
C ILE A 19 -13.01 -9.83 8.07
N PRO A 20 -13.30 -10.26 9.30
CA PRO A 20 -14.55 -9.88 9.98
C PRO A 20 -14.65 -8.36 10.16
N GLU A 21 -15.86 -7.82 9.99
CA GLU A 21 -16.14 -6.39 10.14
C GLU A 21 -15.85 -5.90 11.56
N ASP A 22 -16.22 -6.70 12.56
CA ASP A 22 -15.95 -6.38 13.97
C ASP A 22 -14.45 -6.31 14.27
N LEU A 23 -13.63 -7.09 13.56
CA LEU A 23 -12.18 -7.06 13.68
C LEU A 23 -11.61 -5.75 13.14
N LEU A 24 -12.13 -5.28 11.99
CA LEU A 24 -11.74 -3.99 11.41
C LEU A 24 -12.09 -2.84 12.35
N ILE A 25 -13.33 -2.77 12.83
CA ILE A 25 -13.82 -1.70 13.74
C ILE A 25 -12.97 -1.64 15.01
N LYS A 26 -12.61 -2.79 15.59
CA LYS A 26 -11.71 -2.84 16.76
C LYS A 26 -10.31 -2.35 16.41
N ALA A 27 -9.78 -2.72 15.25
CA ALA A 27 -8.45 -2.26 14.83
C ALA A 27 -8.41 -0.74 14.59
N GLU A 28 -9.44 -0.18 13.94
CA GLU A 28 -9.59 1.28 13.72
C GLU A 28 -9.69 2.06 15.03
N LYS A 29 -10.32 1.47 16.06
CA LYS A 29 -10.36 2.03 17.42
C LYS A 29 -9.03 1.87 18.19
N GLY A 30 -7.98 1.32 17.57
CA GLY A 30 -6.65 1.17 18.17
C GLY A 30 -6.46 -0.06 19.06
N TYR A 31 -7.39 -1.03 19.06
CA TYR A 31 -7.25 -2.22 19.89
C TYR A 31 -6.08 -3.09 19.42
N SER A 32 -5.03 -3.19 20.23
CA SER A 32 -3.79 -3.88 19.86
C SER A 32 -3.99 -5.36 19.52
N SER A 33 -4.95 -6.02 20.16
CA SER A 33 -5.29 -7.43 19.88
C SER A 33 -5.89 -7.61 18.48
N ALA A 34 -6.67 -6.64 18.00
CA ALA A 34 -7.24 -6.64 16.66
C ALA A 34 -6.18 -6.34 15.60
N ILE A 35 -5.36 -5.31 15.82
CA ILE A 35 -4.22 -4.96 14.95
C ILE A 35 -3.26 -6.14 14.81
N TYR A 36 -2.95 -6.84 15.91
CA TYR A 36 -2.07 -8.01 15.89
C TYR A 36 -2.66 -9.20 15.10
N LYS A 37 -3.98 -9.40 15.14
CA LYS A 37 -4.65 -10.42 14.32
C LYS A 37 -4.54 -10.09 12.82
N ILE A 38 -4.77 -8.84 12.44
CA ILE A 38 -4.61 -8.39 11.05
C ILE A 38 -3.16 -8.57 10.59
N PHE A 39 -2.19 -8.18 11.43
CA PHE A 39 -0.77 -8.40 11.17
C PHE A 39 -0.43 -9.88 10.92
N LYS A 40 -0.93 -10.80 11.76
CA LYS A 40 -0.72 -12.24 11.57
C LYS A 40 -1.28 -12.74 10.25
N MET A 41 -2.48 -12.30 9.88
CA MET A 41 -3.12 -12.67 8.61
C MET A 41 -2.30 -12.15 7.42
N TYR A 42 -1.85 -10.89 7.48
CA TYR A 42 -0.96 -10.29 6.48
C TYR A 42 0.35 -11.08 6.36
N PHE A 43 1.00 -11.42 7.48
CA PHE A 43 2.25 -12.19 7.49
C PHE A 43 2.10 -13.56 6.85
N ALA A 44 1.02 -14.27 7.20
CA ALA A 44 0.70 -15.57 6.62
C ALA A 44 0.44 -15.44 5.10
N LYS A 45 -0.37 -14.45 4.69
CA LYS A 45 -0.68 -14.21 3.27
C LYS A 45 0.57 -13.87 2.45
N CYS A 46 1.52 -13.16 3.04
CA CYS A 46 2.75 -12.74 2.39
C CYS A 46 3.88 -13.78 2.46
N ASN A 47 3.68 -14.93 3.13
CA ASN A 47 4.70 -15.94 3.39
C ASN A 47 5.96 -15.36 4.06
N TYR A 48 5.79 -14.36 4.93
CA TYR A 48 6.91 -13.79 5.66
C TYR A 48 7.30 -14.71 6.82
N SER A 49 8.59 -15.02 6.94
CA SER A 49 9.10 -15.62 8.17
C SER A 49 8.96 -14.60 9.31
N ARG A 50 8.64 -15.09 10.52
CA ARG A 50 8.52 -14.26 11.73
C ARG A 50 9.89 -13.70 12.14
N LYS A 51 10.43 -12.75 11.37
CA LYS A 51 11.53 -11.88 11.78
C LYS A 51 10.99 -10.83 12.77
N LYS A 52 11.88 -10.10 13.44
CA LYS A 52 11.56 -9.01 14.39
C LYS A 52 10.84 -7.85 13.67
N VAL A 53 9.59 -8.04 13.28
CA VAL A 53 8.78 -7.06 12.60
C VAL A 53 7.64 -6.65 13.53
N GLN A 54 7.45 -5.35 13.70
CA GLN A 54 6.52 -4.79 14.67
C GLN A 54 5.11 -4.75 14.11
N ALA A 55 4.16 -5.36 14.82
CA ALA A 55 2.75 -5.37 14.41
C ALA A 55 2.13 -3.96 14.35
N GLN A 56 2.66 -3.00 15.10
CA GLN A 56 2.20 -1.60 15.07
C GLN A 56 2.58 -0.85 13.78
N SER A 57 3.49 -1.40 12.98
CA SER A 57 3.90 -0.81 11.71
C SER A 57 3.02 -1.25 10.52
N ILE A 58 1.91 -1.96 10.77
CA ILE A 58 0.92 -2.23 9.73
C ILE A 58 0.09 -0.98 9.45
N ILE A 59 -0.23 -0.79 8.19
CA ILE A 59 -1.19 0.19 7.72
C ILE A 59 -2.27 -0.61 7.01
N PHE A 60 -3.53 -0.35 7.34
CA PHE A 60 -4.66 -1.03 6.71
C PHE A 60 -5.74 -0.03 6.35
N GLU A 61 -6.34 -0.25 5.18
CA GLU A 61 -7.38 0.59 4.62
C GLU A 61 -8.51 -0.29 4.10
N ARG A 62 -9.75 0.17 4.27
CA ARG A 62 -10.92 -0.55 3.75
C ARG A 62 -10.98 -0.42 2.23
N ILE A 63 -11.22 -1.53 1.55
CA ILE A 63 -11.51 -1.53 0.11
C ILE A 63 -13.03 -1.44 -0.03
N ASP A 64 -13.55 -0.22 -0.15
CA ASP A 64 -14.96 -0.03 -0.42
C ASP A 64 -15.29 -0.47 -1.86
N SER A 65 -16.43 -1.15 -2.06
CA SER A 65 -16.86 -1.57 -3.41
C SER A 65 -17.27 -0.36 -4.28
N ASN A 66 -17.63 0.75 -3.63
CA ASN A 66 -17.84 2.06 -4.25
C ASN A 66 -16.56 2.89 -4.35
N PHE A 67 -15.42 2.39 -3.85
CA PHE A 67 -14.11 3.01 -3.99
C PHE A 67 -13.56 2.76 -5.40
N LYS A 68 -14.24 3.33 -6.39
CA LYS A 68 -13.81 3.39 -7.79
C LYS A 68 -12.68 4.42 -7.99
N THR A 69 -11.86 4.70 -6.98
CA THR A 69 -10.74 5.67 -6.99
C THR A 69 -10.12 5.61 -5.60
N VAL A 70 -9.07 4.84 -5.35
CA VAL A 70 -7.73 5.26 -5.71
C VAL A 70 -7.10 4.13 -6.50
N LYS A 71 -6.75 4.42 -7.76
CA LYS A 71 -5.74 3.67 -8.48
C LYS A 71 -4.56 3.46 -7.51
N SER A 72 -4.45 2.28 -6.92
CA SER A 72 -3.14 1.71 -6.70
C SER A 72 -2.59 1.35 -8.07
N GLN A 73 -2.34 2.37 -8.88
CA GLN A 73 -1.24 2.26 -9.80
C GLN A 73 -0.04 2.30 -8.88
N SER A 74 0.44 1.10 -8.56
CA SER A 74 1.85 0.87 -8.33
C SER A 74 2.62 1.95 -9.09
N PHE A 75 3.15 2.92 -8.36
CA PHE A 75 4.13 3.84 -8.91
C PHE A 75 5.29 2.93 -9.34
N ALA A 76 5.29 2.52 -10.60
CA ALA A 76 6.50 2.19 -11.28
C ALA A 76 7.21 3.53 -11.48
N HIS A 77 7.79 4.08 -10.40
CA HIS A 77 9.08 4.68 -10.59
C HIS A 77 9.90 3.52 -11.16
N ARG A 78 10.18 3.58 -12.47
CA ARG A 78 11.23 2.74 -13.01
C ARG A 78 12.39 2.95 -12.06
N SER A 79 12.88 1.87 -11.47
CA SER A 79 13.99 1.92 -10.52
C SER A 79 15.31 2.24 -11.23
N ASP A 80 15.24 2.71 -12.49
CA ASP A 80 16.35 3.31 -13.19
C ASP A 80 16.51 4.75 -12.69
N ASP A 81 17.75 5.16 -12.41
CA ASP A 81 18.14 6.51 -11.99
C ASP A 81 17.89 7.60 -13.06
N PHE A 82 16.96 7.36 -13.98
CA PHE A 82 16.76 8.08 -15.23
C PHE A 82 15.39 8.75 -15.33
N SER A 83 14.39 8.32 -14.54
CA SER A 83 12.98 8.72 -14.71
C SER A 83 12.33 9.22 -13.41
N ALA A 84 13.05 10.00 -12.60
CA ALA A 84 12.56 10.51 -11.33
C ALA A 84 11.68 11.77 -11.53
N CYS A 85 10.40 11.57 -11.85
CA CYS A 85 9.39 12.61 -11.66
C CYS A 85 9.02 12.69 -10.19
N GLU A 86 9.23 13.85 -9.59
CA GLU A 86 9.06 14.07 -8.14
C GLU A 86 7.65 14.53 -7.75
N LYS A 87 6.83 14.87 -8.75
CA LYS A 87 5.47 15.33 -8.52
C LYS A 87 4.50 14.16 -8.37
N GLU A 88 3.88 14.06 -7.20
CA GLU A 88 2.75 13.17 -6.96
C GLU A 88 1.61 13.48 -7.95
N ASN A 89 0.96 12.44 -8.47
CA ASN A 89 -0.13 12.53 -9.46
C ASN A 89 0.25 13.29 -10.75
N CYS A 90 1.50 13.11 -11.23
CA CYS A 90 1.88 13.67 -12.52
C CYS A 90 1.15 12.96 -13.66
N SER A 91 0.27 13.69 -14.35
CA SER A 91 -0.53 13.20 -15.48
C SER A 91 0.29 12.56 -16.60
N PHE A 92 1.48 13.08 -16.89
CA PHE A 92 2.40 12.52 -17.90
C PHE A 92 2.98 11.16 -17.46
N CYS A 93 3.30 11.01 -16.18
CA CYS A 93 3.85 9.76 -15.64
C CYS A 93 2.77 8.68 -15.53
N GLU A 94 1.55 9.06 -15.14
CA GLU A 94 0.41 8.12 -15.15
C GLU A 94 0.07 7.59 -16.54
N ALA A 95 0.32 8.40 -17.58
CA ALA A 95 0.13 8.03 -18.97
C ALA A 95 1.34 7.29 -19.59
N GLY A 96 2.40 7.00 -18.81
CA GLY A 96 3.62 6.36 -19.30
C GLY A 96 4.49 7.25 -20.22
N LYS A 97 4.19 8.55 -20.32
CA LYS A 97 4.86 9.55 -21.16
C LYS A 97 5.98 10.26 -20.38
N TYR A 98 6.94 9.49 -19.89
CA TYR A 98 8.00 10.00 -18.99
C TYR A 98 8.93 11.03 -19.66
N GLU A 99 9.22 10.85 -20.96
CA GLU A 99 10.07 11.77 -21.74
C GLU A 99 9.42 13.14 -21.96
N GLU A 100 8.08 13.16 -22.05
CA GLU A 100 7.31 14.40 -22.20
C GLU A 100 7.12 15.12 -20.85
N CYS A 101 7.32 14.43 -19.73
CA CYS A 101 7.06 14.97 -18.39
C CYS A 101 7.88 16.25 -18.14
N PRO A 102 7.23 17.41 -17.87
CA PRO A 102 7.95 18.65 -17.59
C PRO A 102 8.69 18.62 -16.24
N ASN A 103 8.30 17.71 -15.35
CA ASN A 103 8.92 17.53 -14.04
C ASN A 103 9.96 16.40 -14.03
N ASN A 104 10.36 15.90 -15.21
CA ASN A 104 11.42 14.92 -15.32
C ASN A 104 12.77 15.61 -15.06
N ARG A 105 13.51 15.13 -14.07
CA ARG A 105 14.81 15.70 -13.63
C ARG A 105 15.90 15.70 -14.72
N ARG A 106 15.70 15.00 -15.84
CA ARG A 106 16.65 14.96 -16.97
C ARG A 106 16.36 15.91 -18.12
N LYS A 107 15.34 16.78 -18.01
CA LYS A 107 15.26 17.94 -18.90
C LYS A 107 16.32 18.96 -18.49
N LEU A 108 17.55 18.74 -18.97
CA LEU A 108 18.51 19.81 -19.24
C LEU A 108 18.02 20.59 -20.45
#